data_AF-A0A967SZ06-F1
#
_entry.id   AF-A0A967SZ06-F1
#
_cell.length_a   1.000
_cell.length_b   1.000
_cell.length_c   1.000
_cell.angle_alpha   90.00
_cell.angle_beta   90.00
_cell.angle_gamma   90.00
#
_symmetry.space_group_name_H-M   'P 1'
#
loop_
_entity.id
_entity.type
_entity.pdbx_description
1 polymer ?
#
loop_
_entity_poly.entity_id
_entity_poly.type
_entity_poly.pdbx_seq_one_letter_code
_entity_poly.pdbx_strand_id
1 'polypeptide(L)'
;KAVKLGAYNFFDKDEVSIDQIVQSINNALEHRQLKLENRQLRHAAGQDSSIIGKSKAIQELRKQIRKMAEVPSNILIVGESGTGKELVAREIHRLSLRANKPFVALNCAALPENLVE
;
A
#
# COMPACT_ATOMS: atom_id res chain seq x y z
N LYS A 1 -1.33 -25.08 16.50
CA LYS A 1 -1.53 -24.84 15.04
C LYS A 1 -2.42 -23.62 14.74
N ALA A 2 -3.41 -23.28 15.57
CA ALA A 2 -4.37 -22.19 15.32
C ALA A 2 -3.76 -20.79 15.11
N VAL A 3 -2.72 -20.40 15.88
CA VAL A 3 -2.07 -19.08 15.72
C VAL A 3 -1.43 -18.90 14.34
N LYS A 4 -0.80 -19.96 13.80
CA LYS A 4 -0.26 -19.96 12.43
C LYS A 4 -1.33 -19.85 11.34
N LEU A 5 -2.58 -20.15 11.68
CA LEU A 5 -3.74 -20.04 10.79
C LEU A 5 -4.53 -18.74 10.98
N GLY A 6 -4.04 -17.81 11.82
CA GLY A 6 -4.62 -16.48 12.00
C GLY A 6 -5.40 -16.27 13.30
N ALA A 7 -5.40 -17.23 14.22
CA ALA A 7 -5.89 -16.96 15.58
C ALA A 7 -4.97 -15.96 16.27
N TYR A 8 -5.55 -14.94 16.91
CA TYR A 8 -4.78 -13.90 17.59
C TYR A 8 -4.00 -14.45 18.79
N ASN A 9 -4.63 -15.34 19.56
CA ASN A 9 -3.98 -16.00 20.69
C ASN A 9 -4.61 -17.40 20.94
N PHE A 10 -3.97 -18.21 21.78
CA PHE A 10 -4.46 -19.50 22.25
C PHE A 10 -4.24 -19.61 23.76
N PHE A 11 -5.15 -20.25 24.47
CA PHE A 11 -5.06 -20.47 25.91
C PHE A 11 -5.23 -21.95 26.23
N ASP A 12 -4.41 -22.45 27.15
CA ASP A 12 -4.66 -23.72 27.81
C ASP A 12 -5.59 -23.49 29.00
N LYS A 13 -6.55 -24.39 29.19
CA LYS A 13 -7.63 -24.22 30.15
C LYS A 13 -7.13 -24.26 31.60
N ASP A 14 -6.04 -25.00 31.84
CA ASP A 14 -5.54 -25.29 33.18
C ASP A 14 -4.52 -24.24 33.68
N GLU A 15 -3.93 -23.44 32.78
CA GLU A 15 -2.81 -22.52 33.08
C GLU A 15 -3.16 -21.03 32.93
N VAL A 16 -4.38 -20.71 32.50
CA VAL A 16 -4.78 -19.32 32.19
C VAL A 16 -5.61 -18.70 33.31
N SER A 17 -5.24 -17.48 33.72
CA SER A 17 -6.07 -16.68 34.60
C SER A 17 -7.10 -15.84 33.83
N ILE A 18 -8.20 -15.48 34.47
CA ILE A 18 -9.21 -14.59 33.89
C ILE A 18 -8.57 -13.25 33.47
N ASP A 19 -7.65 -12.71 34.27
CA ASP A 19 -6.96 -11.44 33.99
C ASP A 19 -6.12 -11.51 32.71
N GLN A 20 -5.44 -12.64 32.47
CA GLN A 20 -4.66 -12.86 31.24
C GLN A 20 -5.57 -12.93 30.00
N ILE A 21 -6.75 -13.55 30.13
CA ILE A 21 -7.75 -13.58 29.06
C ILE A 21 -8.23 -12.14 28.77
N VAL A 22 -8.60 -11.39 29.80
CA VAL A 22 -9.06 -10.00 29.68
C VAL A 22 -8.00 -9.13 29.02
N GLN A 23 -6.74 -9.23 29.47
CA GLN A 23 -5.63 -8.48 28.87
C GLN A 23 -5.43 -8.85 27.39
N SER A 24 -5.45 -10.14 27.06
CA SER A 24 -5.31 -10.57 25.67
C SER A 24 -6.47 -10.13 24.79
N ILE A 25 -7.70 -10.06 25.31
CA ILE A 25 -8.85 -9.52 24.58
C ILE A 25 -8.66 -8.03 24.34
N ASN A 26 -8.24 -7.26 25.36
CA ASN A 26 -7.97 -5.83 25.22
C ASN A 26 -6.91 -5.55 24.15
N ASN A 27 -5.80 -6.28 24.18
CA ASN A 27 -4.75 -6.16 23.17
C ASN A 27 -5.27 -6.51 21.77
N ALA A 28 -6.11 -7.55 21.64
CA ALA A 28 -6.70 -7.94 20.37
C ALA A 28 -7.63 -6.86 19.80
N LEU A 29 -8.43 -6.21 20.67
CA LEU A 29 -9.31 -5.12 20.30
C LEU A 29 -8.52 -3.88 19.87
N GLU A 30 -7.48 -3.50 20.62
CA GLU A 30 -6.61 -2.39 20.27
C GLU A 30 -5.87 -2.63 18.95
N HIS A 31 -5.28 -3.81 18.77
CA HIS A 31 -4.62 -4.19 17.53
C HIS A 31 -5.59 -4.15 16.33
N ARG A 32 -6.84 -4.58 16.53
CA ARG A 32 -7.88 -4.48 15.49
C ARG A 32 -8.21 -3.01 15.19
N GLN A 33 -8.34 -2.17 16.21
CA GLN A 33 -8.63 -0.75 16.06
C GLN A 33 -7.54 -0.05 15.26
N LEU A 34 -6.28 -0.22 15.68
CA LEU A 34 -5.11 0.33 14.97
C LEU A 34 -5.03 -0.14 13.53
N LYS A 35 -5.34 -1.42 13.26
CA LYS A 35 -5.35 -1.96 11.90
C LYS A 35 -6.47 -1.36 11.03
N LEU A 36 -7.65 -1.11 11.61
CA LEU A 36 -8.74 -0.44 10.91
C LEU A 36 -8.42 1.03 10.63
N GLU A 37 -7.88 1.74 11.62
CA GLU A 37 -7.47 3.13 11.48
C GLU A 37 -6.34 3.28 10.46
N ASN A 38 -5.31 2.42 10.52
CA ASN A 38 -4.24 2.41 9.51
C ASN A 38 -4.80 2.15 8.11
N ARG A 39 -5.78 1.26 7.98
CA ARG A 39 -6.46 1.01 6.70
C ARG A 39 -7.25 2.24 6.23
N GLN A 40 -7.99 2.90 7.11
CA GLN A 40 -8.74 4.12 6.81
C GLN A 40 -7.82 5.26 6.42
N LEU A 41 -6.75 5.51 7.19
CA LEU A 41 -5.72 6.50 6.88
C LEU A 41 -5.05 6.21 5.54
N ARG A 42 -4.75 4.95 5.23
CA ARG A 42 -4.22 4.55 3.91
C ARG A 42 -5.21 4.80 2.78
N HIS A 43 -6.50 4.56 3.00
CA HIS A 43 -7.54 4.90 2.01
C HIS A 43 -7.66 6.42 1.82
N ALA A 44 -7.77 7.18 2.91
CA ALA A 44 -7.88 8.64 2.90
C ALA A 44 -6.63 9.34 2.32
N ALA A 45 -5.45 8.76 2.52
CA ALA A 45 -4.19 9.22 1.93
C ALA A 45 -4.08 8.95 0.40
N GLY A 46 -5.17 8.57 -0.27
CA GLY A 46 -5.23 8.54 -1.73
C GLY A 46 -4.88 7.20 -2.37
N GLN A 47 -5.24 6.07 -1.74
CA GLN A 47 -5.13 4.77 -2.42
C GLN A 47 -6.10 4.62 -3.61
N ASP A 48 -7.15 5.44 -3.69
CA ASP A 48 -8.01 5.52 -4.89
C ASP A 48 -7.39 6.40 -5.98
N SER A 49 -6.18 6.04 -6.42
CA SER A 49 -5.39 6.73 -7.45
C SER A 49 -5.60 6.10 -8.83
N SER A 50 -6.83 5.69 -9.14
CA SER A 50 -7.13 5.10 -10.44
C SER A 50 -7.13 6.17 -11.54
N ILE A 51 -6.45 5.90 -12.66
CA ILE A 51 -6.51 6.77 -13.84
C ILE A 51 -7.95 6.75 -14.37
N ILE A 52 -8.63 7.89 -14.39
CA ILE A 52 -10.00 8.05 -14.88
C ILE A 52 -9.98 8.43 -16.38
N GLY A 53 -11.06 8.11 -17.10
CA GLY A 53 -11.25 8.52 -18.49
C GLY A 53 -11.44 7.34 -19.44
N LYS A 54 -12.11 7.61 -20.57
CA LYS A 54 -12.48 6.61 -21.59
C LYS A 54 -11.92 6.91 -22.98
N SER A 55 -11.12 7.98 -23.14
CA SER A 55 -10.50 8.33 -24.41
C SER A 55 -9.55 7.24 -24.91
N LYS A 56 -9.34 7.16 -26.23
CA LYS A 56 -8.41 6.19 -26.83
C LYS A 56 -7.00 6.29 -26.23
N ALA A 57 -6.51 7.51 -26.00
CA ALA A 57 -5.20 7.74 -25.38
C ALA A 57 -5.10 7.14 -23.97
N ILE A 58 -6.13 7.32 -23.13
CA ILE A 58 -6.15 6.73 -21.78
C ILE A 58 -6.25 5.20 -21.84
N GLN A 59 -7.01 4.64 -22.79
CA GLN A 59 -7.07 3.19 -22.97
C GLN A 59 -5.72 2.60 -23.36
N GLU A 60 -4.99 3.27 -24.25
CA GLU A 60 -3.65 2.84 -24.67
C GLU A 60 -2.63 2.98 -23.53
N LEU A 61 -2.67 4.09 -22.79
CA LEU A 61 -1.86 4.28 -21.59
C LEU A 61 -2.06 3.14 -20.58
N ARG A 62 -3.31 2.73 -20.32
CA ARG A 62 -3.60 1.59 -19.42
C ARG A 62 -3.02 0.27 -19.93
N LYS A 63 -2.95 0.05 -21.24
CA LYS A 63 -2.30 -1.15 -21.80
C LYS A 63 -0.78 -1.10 -21.61
N GLN A 64 -0.16 0.05 -21.87
CA GLN A 64 1.27 0.25 -21.65
C GLN A 64 1.65 0.05 -20.18
N ILE A 65 0.88 0.63 -19.25
CA ILE A 65 1.07 0.45 -17.81
C ILE A 65 1.06 -1.04 -17.43
N ARG A 66 0.06 -1.80 -17.88
CA ARG A 66 -0.02 -3.25 -17.62
C ARG A 66 1.22 -3.99 -18.11
N LYS A 67 1.65 -3.71 -19.35
CA LYS A 67 2.84 -4.34 -19.94
C LYS A 67 4.11 -3.99 -19.17
N MET A 68 4.29 -2.75 -18.73
CA MET A 68 5.48 -2.31 -18.02
C MET A 68 5.53 -2.81 -16.57
N ALA A 69 4.38 -3.01 -15.93
CA ALA A 69 4.30 -3.51 -14.56
C ALA A 69 4.88 -4.93 -14.37
N GLU A 70 4.84 -5.75 -15.43
CA GLU A 70 5.39 -7.11 -15.43
C GLU A 70 6.92 -7.14 -15.59
N VAL A 71 7.53 -6.05 -16.05
CA VAL A 71 8.97 -5.99 -16.34
C VAL A 71 9.74 -5.41 -15.15
N PRO A 72 10.75 -6.10 -14.61
CA PRO A 72 11.58 -5.59 -13.52
C PRO A 72 12.64 -4.60 -14.03
N SER A 73 12.22 -3.50 -14.64
CA SER A 73 13.11 -2.46 -15.21
C SER A 73 12.76 -1.05 -14.71
N ASN A 74 13.70 -0.11 -14.90
CA ASN A 74 13.45 1.31 -14.65
C ASN A 74 12.49 1.87 -15.70
N ILE A 75 11.60 2.77 -15.29
CA ILE A 75 10.56 3.35 -16.15
C ILE A 75 10.62 4.87 -16.06
N LEU A 76 10.66 5.54 -17.22
CA LEU A 76 10.58 7.00 -17.32
C LEU A 76 9.16 7.40 -17.72
N ILE A 77 8.53 8.30 -16.96
CA ILE A 77 7.19 8.82 -17.22
C ILE A 77 7.31 10.30 -17.58
N VAL A 78 6.92 10.64 -18.81
CA VAL A 78 7.00 12.00 -19.34
C VAL A 78 5.60 12.57 -19.54
N GLY A 79 5.45 13.86 -19.30
CA GLY A 79 4.18 14.58 -19.46
C GLY A 79 4.25 15.94 -18.81
N GLU A 80 3.37 16.85 -19.21
CA GLU A 80 3.26 18.19 -18.64
C GLU A 80 2.92 18.17 -17.14
N SER A 81 3.09 19.29 -16.46
CA SER A 81 2.69 19.42 -15.06
C SER A 81 1.18 19.17 -14.91
N GLY A 82 0.77 18.46 -13.86
CA GLY A 82 -0.65 18.14 -13.61
C GLY A 82 -1.27 17.00 -14.45
N THR A 83 -0.54 16.39 -15.39
CA THR A 83 -1.06 15.28 -16.25
C THR A 83 -1.23 13.93 -15.53
N GLY A 84 -0.95 13.85 -14.23
CA GLY A 84 -1.15 12.62 -13.45
C GLY A 84 0.00 11.61 -13.55
N LYS A 85 1.25 12.05 -13.82
CA LYS A 85 2.45 11.19 -13.86
C LYS A 85 2.61 10.32 -12.60
N GLU A 86 2.30 10.86 -11.43
CA GLU A 86 2.34 10.11 -10.17
C GLU A 86 1.28 8.99 -10.12
N LEU A 87 0.09 9.23 -10.66
CA LEU A 87 -0.96 8.21 -10.76
C LEU A 87 -0.50 7.05 -11.66
N VAL A 88 0.20 7.36 -12.76
CA VAL A 88 0.80 6.35 -13.63
C VAL A 88 1.84 5.51 -12.87
N ALA A 89 2.75 6.15 -12.13
CA ALA A 89 3.77 5.44 -11.34
C ALA A 89 3.15 4.53 -10.27
N ARG A 90 2.12 5.02 -9.56
CA ARG A 90 1.38 4.25 -8.55
C ARG A 90 0.67 3.05 -9.15
N GLU A 91 0.04 3.22 -10.32
CA GLU A 91 -0.66 2.12 -10.98
C GLU A 91 0.30 1.04 -11.50
N ILE A 92 1.48 1.45 -12.01
CA ILE A 92 2.55 0.50 -12.37
C ILE A 92 2.98 -0.30 -11.13
N HIS A 93 3.25 0.37 -10.00
CA HIS A 93 3.63 -0.31 -8.76
C HIS A 93 2.56 -1.30 -8.29
N ARG A 94 1.28 -0.86 -8.29
CA ARG A 94 0.12 -1.66 -7.88
C ARG A 94 -0.06 -2.93 -8.71
N LEU A 95 0.28 -2.90 -9.99
CA LEU A 95 0.17 -4.04 -10.90
C LEU A 95 1.44 -4.88 -10.99
N SER A 96 2.53 -4.45 -10.37
CA SER A 96 3.83 -5.12 -10.45
C SER A 96 3.96 -6.30 -9.47
N LEU A 97 5.01 -7.12 -9.66
CA LEU A 97 5.43 -8.15 -8.70
C LEU A 97 5.80 -7.57 -7.30
N ARG A 98 5.94 -6.24 -7.19
CA ARG A 98 6.31 -5.52 -5.96
C ARG A 98 5.12 -4.81 -5.32
N ALA A 99 3.88 -5.06 -5.75
CA ALA A 99 2.68 -4.38 -5.24
C ALA A 99 2.52 -4.42 -3.70
N ASN A 100 3.00 -5.50 -3.06
CA ASN A 100 2.96 -5.65 -1.60
C ASN A 100 4.11 -4.96 -0.85
N LYS A 101 5.08 -4.37 -1.59
CA LYS A 101 6.19 -3.60 -1.03
C LYS A 101 5.82 -2.12 -0.93
N PRO A 102 6.48 -1.34 -0.05
CA PRO A 102 6.23 0.09 0.04
C PRO A 102 6.52 0.80 -1.30
N PHE A 103 5.67 1.76 -1.65
CA PHE A 103 5.89 2.71 -2.73
C PHE A 103 6.33 4.03 -2.11
N VAL A 104 7.54 4.50 -2.46
CA VAL A 104 8.11 5.75 -1.95
C VAL A 104 8.16 6.74 -3.09
N ALA A 105 7.32 7.77 -3.01
CA ALA A 105 7.35 8.89 -3.95
C ALA A 105 8.30 9.97 -3.42
N LEU A 106 9.26 10.38 -4.24
CA LEU A 106 10.25 11.39 -3.89
C LEU A 106 10.14 12.55 -4.88
N ASN A 107 9.79 13.73 -4.38
CA ASN A 107 9.75 14.94 -5.19
C ASN A 107 11.15 15.59 -5.22
N CYS A 108 11.93 15.30 -6.26
CA CYS A 108 13.29 15.83 -6.41
C CYS A 108 13.33 17.37 -6.45
N ALA A 109 12.27 18.04 -6.92
CA ALA A 109 12.23 19.50 -6.97
C ALA A 109 12.08 20.17 -5.59
N ALA A 110 11.67 19.41 -4.56
CA ALA A 110 11.53 19.89 -3.19
C ALA A 110 12.73 19.51 -2.31
N LEU A 111 13.71 18.79 -2.85
CA LEU A 111 14.91 18.40 -2.11
C LEU A 111 16.01 19.45 -2.27
N PRO A 112 16.74 19.77 -1.20
CA PRO A 112 17.88 20.67 -1.29
C PRO A 112 19.03 19.96 -2.03
N GLU A 113 19.76 20.72 -2.87
CA GLU A 113 20.76 20.19 -3.81
C GLU A 113 21.89 19.40 -3.14
N ASN A 114 22.16 19.69 -1.87
CA ASN A 114 23.20 19.05 -1.05
C ASN A 114 22.86 17.62 -0.59
N LEU A 115 21.73 17.04 -0.98
CA LEU A 115 21.29 15.69 -0.59
C LEU A 115 21.25 14.66 -1.73
N VAL A 116 21.60 15.04 -2.97
CA VAL A 116 21.28 14.25 -4.19
C VAL A 116 22.50 13.50 -4.76
N GLU A 117 23.58 13.33 -4.00
CA GLU A 117 24.72 12.44 -4.35
C GLU A 117 24.59 11.04 -3.75
#